data_AF-A0A7H0GLC2-F1
#
_entry.id   AF-A0A7H0GLC2-F1
#
_cell.length_a   1.000
_cell.length_b   1.000
_cell.length_c   1.000
_cell.angle_alpha   90.00
_cell.angle_beta   90.00
_cell.angle_gamma   90.00
#
_symmetry.space_group_name_H-M   'P 1'
#
loop_
_entity.id
_entity.type
_entity.pdbx_description
1 polymer ?
#
loop_
_entity_poly.entity_id
_entity_poly.type
_entity_poly.pdbx_seq_one_letter_code
_entity_poly.pdbx_strand_id
1 'polypeptide(L)'
;MSEPLTSTRSISSAGLLKAWRYDKVGELRASRHSLRGDTGHQYDATGRILQTARGALPGIRNPLPQAANESFGYDPAGNIQDSATQQAVQRGTALSQRGYVRDNLVRVFEDKRYFYDGHARLIRKLSGRHTDQSFVWDDDNHLAEVRTTRRPGTEHETTQVTRFDYDALGRRVAKHDRFGTTTFIWEGMRLIEERRGSAVISYVYEPDSYVPLARLDADGEHADAGGMGTRDDAQPPATNPAHDRVPSKAAANDSLEAQYWEALSAQAHQHWSAAGTDGQSTSAKLCNVYYFHTDQVGMPQELSNAQGQLVWQASYKTWGATVSEEWEIKALEGQRVHALDQGDFPEDEAERQQNLRFQGQYLDRETGLHYNTFRYYDADIGRFVCPDPIGLLGGINLGSYSPNPISWIDPWD
;
A
#
# COMPACT_ATOMS: atom_id res chain seq x y z
N MET A 1 10.03 28.35 -43.64
CA MET A 1 9.01 27.33 -43.98
C MET A 1 9.60 26.00 -43.56
N SER A 2 9.16 25.51 -42.41
CA SER A 2 9.67 24.28 -41.81
C SER A 2 8.48 23.33 -41.70
N GLU A 3 8.54 22.22 -42.44
CA GLU A 3 7.49 21.20 -42.44
C GLU A 3 7.40 20.52 -41.07
N PRO A 4 6.19 20.22 -40.58
CA PRO A 4 6.02 19.37 -39.41
C PRO A 4 6.25 17.91 -39.80
N LEU A 5 7.08 17.20 -39.05
CA LEU A 5 7.26 15.75 -39.13
C LEU A 5 5.98 15.04 -38.64
N THR A 6 5.03 14.82 -39.54
CA THR A 6 3.99 13.79 -39.38
C THR A 6 4.62 12.42 -39.62
N SER A 7 5.26 11.86 -38.59
CA SER A 7 5.54 10.43 -38.53
C SER A 7 4.62 9.79 -37.50
N THR A 8 3.40 9.49 -37.92
CA THR A 8 2.58 8.46 -37.27
C THR A 8 3.21 7.11 -37.60
N ARG A 9 4.31 6.77 -36.91
CA ARG A 9 4.67 5.36 -36.78
C ARG A 9 3.54 4.71 -35.98
N SER A 10 2.78 3.85 -36.66
CA SER A 10 1.98 2.82 -36.02
C SER A 10 2.89 2.07 -35.06
N ILE A 11 2.84 2.41 -33.77
CA ILE A 11 3.45 1.59 -32.73
C ILE A 11 2.49 0.41 -32.57
N SER A 12 2.65 -0.62 -33.40
CA SER A 12 2.20 -1.96 -33.04
C SER A 12 3.21 -2.51 -32.04
N SER A 13 3.32 -1.91 -30.86
CA SER A 13 4.07 -2.52 -29.77
C SER A 13 3.11 -3.45 -29.04
N ALA A 14 3.38 -4.74 -29.11
CA ALA A 14 2.96 -5.65 -28.06
C ALA A 14 3.57 -5.12 -26.74
N GLY A 15 2.75 -4.81 -25.73
CA GLY A 15 3.24 -4.29 -24.46
C GLY A 15 2.28 -3.41 -23.66
N LEU A 16 2.56 -3.35 -22.35
CA LEU A 16 1.93 -2.45 -21.39
C LEU A 16 2.61 -1.07 -21.49
N LEU A 17 1.92 -0.08 -22.04
CA LEU A 17 2.47 1.26 -22.24
C LEU A 17 1.88 2.27 -21.25
N LYS A 18 2.75 3.03 -20.61
CA LYS A 18 2.41 4.18 -19.77
C LYS A 18 3.18 5.41 -20.25
N ALA A 19 2.51 6.55 -20.36
CA ALA A 19 3.12 7.82 -20.73
C ALA A 19 2.56 8.94 -19.86
N TRP A 20 3.41 9.91 -19.53
CA TRP A 20 3.08 11.04 -18.67
C TRP A 20 3.44 12.36 -19.33
N ARG A 21 2.63 13.39 -19.08
CA ARG A 21 2.86 14.75 -19.55
C ARG A 21 2.76 15.71 -18.38
N TYR A 22 3.83 16.46 -18.16
CA TYR A 22 3.94 17.46 -17.11
C TYR A 22 3.83 18.86 -17.70
N ASP A 23 3.43 19.83 -16.89
CA ASP A 23 3.60 21.25 -17.24
C ASP A 23 5.01 21.75 -16.89
N LYS A 24 5.24 23.06 -17.07
CA LYS A 24 6.54 23.69 -16.81
C LYS A 24 6.93 23.76 -15.34
N VAL A 25 5.98 23.60 -14.42
CA VAL A 25 6.23 23.62 -12.97
C VAL A 25 6.31 22.20 -12.38
N GLY A 26 6.19 21.17 -13.22
CA GLY A 26 6.36 19.77 -12.83
C GLY A 26 5.06 19.06 -12.43
N GLU A 27 3.90 19.70 -12.53
CA GLU A 27 2.62 19.06 -12.20
C GLU A 27 2.14 18.14 -13.33
N LEU A 28 1.67 16.94 -12.98
CA LEU A 28 1.23 15.94 -13.96
C LEU A 28 -0.08 16.35 -14.62
N ARG A 29 -0.06 16.82 -15.88
CA ARG A 29 -1.27 17.24 -16.59
C ARG A 29 -2.05 16.12 -17.24
N ALA A 30 -1.36 15.07 -17.69
CA ALA A 30 -2.03 13.92 -18.27
C ALA A 30 -1.18 12.66 -18.18
N SER A 31 -1.84 11.52 -18.11
CA SER A 31 -1.25 10.21 -18.34
C SER A 31 -2.03 9.44 -19.40
N ARG A 32 -1.35 8.50 -20.07
CA ARG A 32 -1.94 7.54 -21.01
C ARG A 32 -1.52 6.14 -20.60
N HIS A 33 -2.48 5.24 -20.55
CA HIS A 33 -2.31 3.83 -20.22
C HIS A 33 -2.90 2.95 -21.32
N SER A 34 -2.14 1.98 -21.85
CA SER A 34 -2.62 1.15 -22.99
C SER A 34 -3.92 0.40 -22.69
N LEU A 35 -4.14 -0.01 -21.44
CA LEU A 35 -5.34 -0.78 -21.02
C LEU A 35 -6.44 0.06 -20.35
N ARG A 36 -6.17 1.32 -19.98
CA ARG A 36 -7.10 2.16 -19.20
C ARG A 36 -7.43 3.49 -19.88
N GLY A 37 -6.66 3.86 -20.90
CA GLY A 37 -6.84 5.08 -21.65
C GLY A 37 -6.20 6.29 -21.01
N ASP A 38 -6.77 7.45 -21.28
CA ASP A 38 -6.21 8.74 -20.92
C ASP A 38 -6.77 9.23 -19.57
N THR A 39 -5.90 9.78 -18.74
CA THR A 39 -6.29 10.53 -17.54
C THR A 39 -5.75 11.94 -17.63
N GLY A 40 -6.57 12.95 -17.33
CA GLY A 40 -6.18 14.35 -17.28
C GLY A 40 -6.38 14.93 -15.89
N HIS A 41 -5.46 15.81 -15.47
CA HIS A 41 -5.51 16.46 -14.16
C HIS A 41 -5.50 17.99 -14.28
N GLN A 42 -6.24 18.62 -13.37
CA GLN A 42 -6.24 20.08 -13.18
C GLN A 42 -5.85 20.40 -11.75
N TYR A 43 -5.15 21.52 -11.58
CA TYR A 43 -4.60 21.96 -10.30
C TYR A 43 -4.93 23.43 -10.07
N ASP A 44 -5.02 23.83 -8.80
CA ASP A 44 -5.04 25.24 -8.43
C ASP A 44 -3.63 25.87 -8.49
N ALA A 45 -3.53 27.16 -8.19
CA ALA A 45 -2.26 27.89 -8.22
C ALA A 45 -1.24 27.42 -7.15
N THR A 46 -1.68 26.62 -6.18
CA THR A 46 -0.84 26.06 -5.11
C THR A 46 -0.45 24.60 -5.35
N GLY A 47 -0.84 24.02 -6.50
CA GLY A 47 -0.55 22.63 -6.86
C GLY A 47 -1.56 21.62 -6.30
N ARG A 48 -2.64 22.05 -5.64
CA ARG A 48 -3.69 21.12 -5.16
C ARG A 48 -4.53 20.65 -6.32
N ILE A 49 -4.83 19.35 -6.36
CA ILE A 49 -5.60 18.74 -7.44
C ILE A 49 -7.08 19.16 -7.38
N LEU A 50 -7.60 19.74 -8.46
CA LEU A 50 -8.99 20.18 -8.56
C LEU A 50 -9.86 19.19 -9.32
N GLN A 51 -9.27 18.43 -10.25
CA GLN A 51 -10.02 17.50 -11.09
C GLN A 51 -9.14 16.35 -11.57
N THR A 52 -9.73 15.16 -11.63
CA THR A 52 -9.21 14.01 -12.39
C THR A 52 -10.29 13.54 -13.36
N ALA A 53 -10.01 13.64 -14.66
CA ALA A 53 -10.89 13.20 -15.72
C ALA A 53 -10.31 11.97 -16.44
N ARG A 54 -11.10 10.92 -16.60
CA ARG A 54 -10.70 9.65 -17.20
C ARG A 54 -11.48 9.41 -18.49
N GLY A 55 -10.78 9.02 -19.54
CA GLY A 55 -11.34 8.74 -20.86
C GLY A 55 -10.76 7.47 -21.45
N ALA A 56 -11.62 6.48 -21.74
CA ALA A 56 -11.19 5.24 -22.37
C ALA A 56 -10.67 5.49 -23.78
N LEU A 57 -9.63 4.74 -24.20
CA LEU A 57 -9.19 4.73 -25.59
C LEU A 57 -10.18 3.93 -26.45
N PRO A 58 -10.46 4.37 -27.69
CA PRO A 58 -11.20 3.56 -28.65
C PRO A 58 -10.51 2.20 -28.88
N GLY A 59 -11.28 1.11 -28.78
CA GLY A 59 -10.80 -0.24 -29.10
C GLY A 59 -10.30 -1.07 -27.90
N ILE A 60 -10.27 -0.53 -26.67
CA ILE A 60 -10.04 -1.35 -25.47
C ILE A 60 -11.23 -2.29 -25.29
N ARG A 61 -10.96 -3.61 -25.24
CA ARG A 61 -11.97 -4.64 -24.98
C ARG A 61 -12.01 -4.94 -23.48
N ASN A 62 -13.22 -4.97 -22.91
CA ASN A 62 -13.48 -5.28 -21.49
C ASN A 62 -12.51 -4.57 -20.52
N PRO A 63 -12.47 -3.22 -20.52
CA PRO A 63 -11.61 -2.51 -19.59
C PRO A 63 -12.00 -2.82 -18.14
N LEU A 64 -11.00 -2.90 -17.27
CA LEU A 64 -11.22 -2.96 -15.83
C LEU A 64 -12.11 -1.76 -15.41
N PRO A 65 -13.13 -1.95 -14.54
CA PRO A 65 -13.99 -0.85 -14.10
C PRO A 65 -13.16 0.29 -13.52
N GLN A 66 -13.35 1.52 -13.99
CA GLN A 66 -12.57 2.68 -13.54
C GLN A 66 -13.39 3.63 -12.66
N ALA A 67 -12.69 4.45 -11.87
CA ALA A 67 -13.32 5.56 -11.16
C ALA A 67 -14.06 6.48 -12.14
N ALA A 68 -15.16 7.07 -11.67
CA ALA A 68 -15.77 8.20 -12.36
C ALA A 68 -14.80 9.39 -12.42
N ASN A 69 -15.18 10.43 -13.18
CA ASN A 69 -14.49 11.71 -13.11
C ASN A 69 -14.70 12.32 -11.72
N GLU A 70 -13.63 12.85 -11.15
CA GLU A 70 -13.61 13.37 -9.79
C GLU A 70 -13.30 14.86 -9.83
N SER A 71 -14.00 15.64 -9.01
CA SER A 71 -13.73 17.06 -8.77
C SER A 71 -13.59 17.30 -7.28
N PHE A 72 -12.60 18.09 -6.89
CA PHE A 72 -12.22 18.31 -5.49
C PHE A 72 -12.38 19.78 -5.11
N GLY A 73 -12.97 19.99 -3.94
CA GLY A 73 -13.01 21.26 -3.23
C GLY A 73 -12.32 21.12 -1.89
N TYR A 74 -11.76 22.21 -1.39
CA TYR A 74 -10.98 22.21 -0.15
C TYR A 74 -11.44 23.34 0.76
N ASP A 75 -11.43 23.08 2.06
CA ASP A 75 -11.49 24.17 3.04
C ASP A 75 -10.14 24.91 3.12
N PRO A 76 -10.05 26.05 3.83
CA PRO A 76 -8.78 26.77 3.99
C PRO A 76 -7.67 25.99 4.68
N ALA A 77 -8.00 24.93 5.44
CA ALA A 77 -7.01 24.05 6.09
C ALA A 77 -6.57 22.89 5.18
N GLY A 78 -7.14 22.76 3.97
CA GLY A 78 -6.79 21.74 2.99
C GLY A 78 -7.57 20.43 3.13
N ASN A 79 -8.66 20.39 3.90
CA ASN A 79 -9.50 19.19 3.97
C ASN A 79 -10.40 19.06 2.74
N ILE A 80 -10.49 17.86 2.18
CA ILE A 80 -11.36 17.56 1.03
C ILE A 80 -12.82 17.71 1.43
N GLN A 81 -13.58 18.44 0.62
CA GLN A 81 -15.01 18.65 0.78
C GLN A 81 -15.80 17.80 -0.21
N ASP A 82 -16.88 17.18 0.27
CA ASP A 82 -17.79 16.44 -0.61
C ASP A 82 -18.54 17.36 -1.59
N SER A 83 -19.07 16.77 -2.67
CA SER A 83 -19.76 17.53 -3.73
C SER A 83 -20.97 18.32 -3.23
N ALA A 84 -21.66 17.84 -2.20
CA ALA A 84 -22.82 18.52 -1.62
C ALA A 84 -22.40 19.81 -0.90
N THR A 85 -21.27 19.77 -0.19
CA THR A 85 -20.67 20.91 0.49
C THR A 85 -20.18 21.95 -0.50
N GLN A 86 -19.49 21.50 -1.55
CA GLN A 86 -19.05 22.38 -2.64
C GLN A 86 -20.24 23.15 -3.25
N GLN A 87 -21.36 22.47 -3.51
CA GLN A 87 -22.58 23.10 -4.03
C GLN A 87 -23.23 24.06 -3.02
N ALA A 88 -23.24 23.73 -1.73
CA ALA A 88 -23.82 24.59 -0.69
C ALA A 88 -23.02 25.89 -0.50
N VAL A 89 -21.68 25.79 -0.51
CA VAL A 89 -20.77 26.94 -0.46
C VAL A 89 -20.97 27.84 -1.68
N GLN A 90 -21.04 27.26 -2.89
CA GLN A 90 -21.29 28.02 -4.12
C GLN A 90 -22.64 28.76 -4.12
N ARG A 91 -23.68 28.19 -3.49
CA ARG A 91 -25.02 28.81 -3.38
C ARG A 91 -25.17 29.77 -2.20
N GLY A 92 -24.13 29.96 -1.38
CA GLY A 92 -24.19 30.83 -0.19
C GLY A 92 -25.19 30.35 0.88
N THR A 93 -25.57 29.07 0.86
CA THR A 93 -26.51 28.50 1.83
C THR A 93 -25.77 28.02 3.07
N ALA A 94 -26.42 28.09 4.24
CA ALA A 94 -25.86 27.54 5.47
C ALA A 94 -25.41 26.08 5.24
N LEU A 95 -24.17 25.78 5.64
CA LEU A 95 -23.61 24.43 5.60
C LEU A 95 -24.51 23.52 6.44
N SER A 96 -25.36 22.73 5.77
CA SER A 96 -26.04 21.62 6.42
C SER A 96 -24.99 20.71 7.08
N GLN A 97 -25.34 19.89 8.07
CA GLN A 97 -24.43 18.91 8.68
C GLN A 97 -23.80 17.88 7.70
N ARG A 98 -24.03 18.02 6.39
CA ARG A 98 -23.36 17.24 5.32
C ARG A 98 -22.03 17.93 4.98
N GLY A 99 -20.93 17.19 5.08
CA GLY A 99 -19.56 17.69 4.86
C GLY A 99 -19.00 18.60 5.95
N TYR A 100 -19.39 18.36 7.20
CA TYR A 100 -18.95 19.13 8.35
C TYR A 100 -17.49 18.83 8.71
N VAL A 101 -16.64 19.86 8.69
CA VAL A 101 -15.30 19.87 9.27
C VAL A 101 -15.33 20.77 10.51
N ARG A 102 -14.70 20.32 11.59
CA ARG A 102 -14.55 21.11 12.83
C ARG A 102 -13.20 20.83 13.45
N ASP A 103 -12.51 21.87 13.89
CA ASP A 103 -11.20 21.75 14.56
C ASP A 103 -10.20 20.97 13.67
N ASN A 104 -10.26 21.21 12.34
CA ASN A 104 -9.49 20.51 11.32
C ASN A 104 -9.70 18.98 11.27
N LEU A 105 -10.84 18.52 11.77
CA LEU A 105 -11.27 17.11 11.74
C LEU A 105 -12.51 16.98 10.86
N VAL A 106 -12.41 16.14 9.83
CA VAL A 106 -13.55 15.77 8.97
C VAL A 106 -14.52 14.95 9.81
N ARG A 107 -15.71 15.47 10.08
CA ARG A 107 -16.76 14.78 10.87
C ARG A 107 -17.81 14.12 9.99
N VAL A 108 -18.07 14.69 8.82
CA VAL A 108 -19.00 14.14 7.82
C VAL A 108 -18.36 14.26 6.44
N PHE A 109 -18.44 13.19 5.65
CA PHE A 109 -18.03 13.19 4.26
C PHE A 109 -18.92 12.21 3.50
N GLU A 110 -19.71 12.68 2.54
CA GLU A 110 -20.68 11.86 1.82
C GLU A 110 -21.65 11.13 2.79
N ASP A 111 -21.68 9.80 2.74
CA ASP A 111 -22.44 8.93 3.62
C ASP A 111 -21.66 8.48 4.86
N LYS A 112 -20.47 9.05 5.10
CA LYS A 112 -19.57 8.66 6.19
C LYS A 112 -19.57 9.67 7.33
N ARG A 113 -19.55 9.19 8.57
CA ARG A 113 -19.50 9.99 9.81
C ARG A 113 -18.31 9.55 10.66
N TYR A 114 -17.56 10.52 11.16
CA TYR A 114 -16.30 10.31 11.86
C TYR A 114 -16.34 10.95 13.25
N PHE A 115 -15.93 10.18 14.24
CA PHE A 115 -15.89 10.58 15.64
C PHE A 115 -14.47 10.41 16.15
N TYR A 116 -13.96 11.42 16.86
CA TYR A 116 -12.59 11.48 17.32
C TYR A 116 -12.56 11.68 18.84
N ASP A 117 -11.51 11.20 19.49
CA ASP A 117 -11.23 11.47 20.89
C ASP A 117 -10.65 12.88 21.12
N GLY A 118 -10.29 13.19 22.37
CA GLY A 118 -9.68 14.48 22.75
C GLY A 118 -8.28 14.70 22.17
N HIS A 119 -7.60 13.65 21.71
CA HIS A 119 -6.31 13.71 21.02
C HIS A 119 -6.46 13.72 19.50
N ALA A 120 -7.67 13.96 18.98
CA ALA A 120 -7.95 14.00 17.55
C ALA A 120 -7.68 12.67 16.81
N ARG A 121 -7.71 11.54 17.51
CA ARG A 121 -7.63 10.18 16.93
C ARG A 121 -9.03 9.65 16.64
N LEU A 122 -9.24 9.04 15.48
CA LEU A 122 -10.52 8.48 15.09
C LEU A 122 -10.90 7.33 16.02
N ILE A 123 -12.05 7.39 16.67
CA ILE A 123 -12.58 6.36 17.57
C ILE A 123 -13.82 5.66 17.02
N ARG A 124 -14.52 6.26 16.05
CA ARG A 124 -15.62 5.61 15.34
C ARG A 124 -15.81 6.15 13.92
N LYS A 125 -16.09 5.26 12.96
CA LYS A 125 -16.48 5.58 11.58
C LYS A 125 -17.78 4.86 11.25
N LEU A 126 -18.81 5.61 10.87
CA LEU A 126 -20.05 5.08 10.32
C LEU A 126 -20.02 5.27 8.81
N SER A 127 -20.19 4.20 8.03
CA SER A 127 -20.31 4.27 6.57
C SER A 127 -21.70 3.80 6.17
N GLY A 128 -22.53 4.76 5.77
CA GLY A 128 -23.94 4.54 5.44
C GLY A 128 -24.71 3.85 6.58
N ARG A 129 -25.66 2.98 6.22
CA ARG A 129 -26.37 2.09 7.16
C ARG A 129 -25.75 0.70 7.26
N HIS A 130 -24.63 0.46 6.59
CA HIS A 130 -24.11 -0.87 6.36
C HIS A 130 -22.83 -1.16 7.14
N THR A 131 -22.18 -0.17 7.74
CA THR A 131 -20.91 -0.41 8.45
C THR A 131 -20.72 0.57 9.60
N ASP A 132 -20.41 0.02 10.76
CA ASP A 132 -20.01 0.73 11.96
C ASP A 132 -18.64 0.21 12.40
N GLN A 133 -17.67 1.09 12.54
CA GLN A 133 -16.32 0.75 12.96
C GLN A 133 -15.97 1.51 14.22
N SER A 134 -15.45 0.82 15.23
CA SER A 134 -14.85 1.45 16.41
C SER A 134 -13.36 1.14 16.46
N PHE A 135 -12.59 2.12 16.91
CA PHE A 135 -11.13 2.12 16.87
C PHE A 135 -10.60 2.36 18.29
N VAL A 136 -9.72 1.50 18.75
CA VAL A 136 -9.08 1.56 20.06
C VAL A 136 -7.60 1.82 19.85
N TRP A 137 -7.08 2.81 20.55
CA TRP A 137 -5.68 3.23 20.50
C TRP A 137 -5.00 2.87 21.82
N ASP A 138 -3.72 2.53 21.75
CA ASP A 138 -2.89 2.35 22.94
C ASP A 138 -2.37 3.69 23.49
N ASP A 139 -1.56 3.60 24.55
CA ASP A 139 -0.96 4.73 25.24
C ASP A 139 0.17 5.39 24.41
N ASP A 140 0.73 4.68 23.44
CA ASP A 140 1.78 5.16 22.52
C ASP A 140 1.20 5.76 21.23
N ASN A 141 -0.12 5.89 21.13
CA ASN A 141 -0.87 6.36 19.96
C ASN A 141 -0.85 5.44 18.73
N HIS A 142 -0.59 4.15 18.91
CA HIS A 142 -0.81 3.17 17.86
C HIS A 142 -2.24 2.62 17.89
N LEU A 143 -2.77 2.23 16.72
CA LEU A 143 -4.10 1.64 16.63
C LEU A 143 -4.02 0.19 17.11
N ALA A 144 -4.57 -0.11 18.28
CA ALA A 144 -4.47 -1.44 18.89
C ALA A 144 -5.57 -2.40 18.41
N GLU A 145 -6.79 -1.91 18.19
CA GLU A 145 -7.93 -2.74 17.80
C GLU A 145 -8.93 -1.98 16.94
N VAL A 146 -9.49 -2.67 15.93
CA VAL A 146 -10.65 -2.21 15.16
C VAL A 146 -11.76 -3.24 15.25
N ARG A 147 -12.96 -2.80 15.64
CA ARG A 147 -14.17 -3.63 15.56
C ARG A 147 -15.02 -3.12 14.41
N THR A 148 -15.25 -3.97 13.41
CA THR A 148 -16.07 -3.66 12.24
C THR A 148 -17.37 -4.47 12.29
N THR A 149 -18.48 -3.77 12.50
CA THR A 149 -19.83 -4.34 12.42
C THR A 149 -20.44 -4.02 11.06
N ARG A 150 -20.77 -5.05 10.28
CA ARG A 150 -21.47 -4.92 8.99
C ARG A 150 -22.96 -5.17 9.18
N ARG A 151 -23.77 -4.40 8.45
CA ARG A 151 -25.25 -4.41 8.49
C ARG A 151 -25.81 -4.33 9.92
N PRO A 152 -25.38 -3.31 10.71
CA PRO A 152 -25.81 -3.17 12.10
C PRO A 152 -27.34 -3.02 12.20
N GLY A 153 -27.94 -3.66 13.20
CA GLY A 153 -29.37 -3.64 13.47
C GLY A 153 -30.23 -4.46 12.49
N THR A 154 -29.60 -5.35 11.70
CA THR A 154 -30.28 -6.27 10.79
C THR A 154 -30.06 -7.72 11.20
N GLU A 155 -30.87 -8.65 10.69
CA GLU A 155 -30.68 -10.09 10.92
C GLU A 155 -29.36 -10.66 10.38
N HIS A 156 -28.68 -9.92 9.48
CA HIS A 156 -27.40 -10.28 8.89
C HIS A 156 -26.22 -9.52 9.51
N GLU A 157 -26.40 -8.97 10.71
CA GLU A 157 -25.33 -8.28 11.43
C GLU A 157 -24.15 -9.22 11.67
N THR A 158 -22.94 -8.76 11.34
CA THR A 158 -21.71 -9.51 11.60
C THR A 158 -20.68 -8.55 12.18
N THR A 159 -19.95 -8.99 13.22
CA THR A 159 -18.88 -8.18 13.82
C THR A 159 -17.57 -8.95 13.72
N GLN A 160 -16.55 -8.30 13.17
CA GLN A 160 -15.18 -8.77 13.15
C GLN A 160 -14.30 -7.84 13.99
N VAL A 161 -13.35 -8.43 14.72
CA VAL A 161 -12.34 -7.70 15.47
C VAL A 161 -10.99 -7.98 14.84
N THR A 162 -10.22 -6.93 14.58
CA THR A 162 -8.84 -6.99 14.13
C THR A 162 -7.97 -6.30 15.16
N ARG A 163 -6.88 -6.95 15.59
CA ARG A 163 -5.89 -6.39 16.55
C ARG A 163 -4.54 -6.26 15.90
N PHE A 164 -3.73 -5.35 16.40
CA PHE A 164 -2.41 -5.05 15.86
C PHE A 164 -1.37 -5.00 16.98
N ASP A 165 -0.20 -5.57 16.71
CA ASP A 165 0.96 -5.54 17.60
C ASP A 165 2.10 -4.75 16.94
N TYR A 166 2.86 -4.01 17.75
CA TYR A 166 3.94 -3.14 17.30
C TYR A 166 5.23 -3.45 18.04
N ASP A 167 6.37 -3.22 17.39
CA ASP A 167 7.66 -3.20 18.07
C ASP A 167 7.95 -1.84 18.74
N ALA A 168 9.07 -1.76 19.45
CA ALA A 168 9.48 -0.54 20.16
C ALA A 168 9.83 0.64 19.24
N LEU A 169 9.96 0.40 17.93
CA LEU A 169 10.16 1.44 16.91
C LEU A 169 8.83 1.89 16.30
N GLY A 170 7.69 1.38 16.77
CA GLY A 170 6.36 1.70 16.24
C GLY A 170 6.00 0.97 14.96
N ARG A 171 6.81 -0.02 14.51
CA ARG A 171 6.49 -0.81 13.31
C ARG A 171 5.54 -1.94 13.68
N ARG A 172 4.45 -2.08 12.93
CA ARG A 172 3.50 -3.18 13.10
C ARG A 172 4.14 -4.51 12.76
N VAL A 173 4.26 -5.40 13.74
CA VAL A 173 4.85 -6.74 13.61
C VAL A 173 3.82 -7.84 13.44
N ALA A 174 2.57 -7.61 13.83
CA ALA A 174 1.49 -8.55 13.59
C ALA A 174 0.11 -7.89 13.46
N LYS A 175 -0.79 -8.59 12.76
CA LYS A 175 -2.24 -8.38 12.86
C LYS A 175 -2.94 -9.70 13.16
N HIS A 176 -4.01 -9.63 13.94
CA HIS A 176 -4.83 -10.78 14.32
C HIS A 176 -6.27 -10.55 13.91
N ASP A 177 -6.84 -11.50 13.19
CA ASP A 177 -8.26 -11.51 12.83
C ASP A 177 -8.89 -12.87 13.16
N ARG A 178 -10.18 -13.03 12.85
CA ARG A 178 -10.91 -14.30 13.11
C ARG A 178 -10.38 -15.49 12.31
N PHE A 179 -9.59 -15.24 11.27
CA PHE A 179 -9.03 -16.23 10.36
C PHE A 179 -7.54 -16.49 10.66
N GLY A 180 -6.96 -15.89 11.71
CA GLY A 180 -5.59 -16.15 12.14
C GLY A 180 -4.72 -14.90 12.26
N THR A 181 -3.42 -15.12 12.28
CA THR A 181 -2.40 -14.07 12.45
C THR A 181 -1.64 -13.87 11.16
N THR A 182 -1.39 -12.60 10.81
CA THR A 182 -0.40 -12.22 9.80
C THR A 182 0.76 -11.54 10.50
N THR A 183 1.98 -12.02 10.30
CA THR A 183 3.21 -11.42 10.85
C THR A 183 3.95 -10.64 9.76
N PHE A 184 4.61 -9.55 10.14
CA PHE A 184 5.29 -8.63 9.23
C PHE A 184 6.78 -8.52 9.55
N ILE A 185 7.64 -8.59 8.53
CA ILE A 185 9.09 -8.44 8.65
C ILE A 185 9.54 -7.15 7.96
N TRP A 186 10.49 -6.46 8.60
CA TRP A 186 10.91 -5.11 8.24
C TRP A 186 12.41 -5.02 8.01
N GLU A 187 12.82 -4.30 6.96
CA GLU A 187 14.18 -3.81 6.74
C GLU A 187 14.20 -2.29 7.01
N GLY A 188 14.83 -1.86 8.11
CA GLY A 188 14.69 -0.46 8.56
C GLY A 188 13.22 -0.10 8.76
N MET A 189 12.72 0.89 8.01
CA MET A 189 11.30 1.31 8.02
C MET A 189 10.50 0.78 6.83
N ARG A 190 11.05 -0.17 6.06
CA ARG A 190 10.41 -0.76 4.88
C ARG A 190 9.90 -2.15 5.17
N LEU A 191 8.60 -2.37 4.93
CA LEU A 191 7.98 -3.69 5.03
C LEU A 191 8.54 -4.57 3.92
N ILE A 192 9.16 -5.70 4.24
CA ILE A 192 9.75 -6.60 3.23
C ILE A 192 9.07 -7.96 3.15
N GLU A 193 8.25 -8.34 4.13
CA GLU A 193 7.57 -9.63 4.10
C GLU A 193 6.31 -9.66 4.96
N GLU A 194 5.31 -10.40 4.50
CA GLU A 194 4.16 -10.83 5.30
C GLU A 194 4.03 -12.36 5.28
N ARG A 195 3.66 -12.94 6.42
CA ARG A 195 3.45 -14.39 6.56
C ARG A 195 2.09 -14.69 7.16
N ARG A 196 1.40 -15.69 6.63
CA ARG A 196 0.12 -16.18 7.14
C ARG A 196 -0.03 -17.68 6.92
N GLY A 197 -0.04 -18.46 8.00
CA GLY A 197 -0.02 -19.92 7.89
C GLY A 197 1.30 -20.39 7.28
N SER A 198 1.24 -21.11 6.16
CA SER A 198 2.41 -21.44 5.33
C SER A 198 2.72 -20.37 4.28
N ALA A 199 1.77 -19.50 3.91
CA ALA A 199 1.99 -18.51 2.85
C ALA A 199 2.99 -17.44 3.31
N VAL A 200 4.02 -17.22 2.50
CA VAL A 200 5.04 -16.18 2.66
C VAL A 200 5.05 -15.31 1.41
N ILE A 201 4.84 -14.01 1.60
CA ILE A 201 4.90 -13.01 0.54
C ILE A 201 6.01 -12.03 0.87
N SER A 202 7.09 -12.04 0.10
CA SER A 202 8.21 -11.10 0.25
C SER A 202 8.19 -10.04 -0.86
N TYR A 203 8.65 -8.84 -0.53
CA TYR A 203 8.64 -7.67 -1.41
C TYR A 203 10.06 -7.19 -1.71
N VAL A 204 10.33 -6.93 -2.98
CA VAL A 204 11.58 -6.33 -3.47
C VAL A 204 11.25 -4.94 -3.98
N TYR A 205 12.08 -3.96 -3.62
CA TYR A 205 11.88 -2.54 -3.91
C TYR A 205 13.04 -1.95 -4.70
N GLU A 206 12.81 -0.79 -5.32
CA GLU A 206 13.91 0.05 -5.81
C GLU A 206 14.86 0.44 -4.67
N PRO A 207 16.16 0.66 -4.96
CA PRO A 207 17.10 1.17 -3.96
C PRO A 207 16.61 2.46 -3.32
N ASP A 208 16.75 2.58 -2.00
CA ASP A 208 16.41 3.77 -1.21
C ASP A 208 14.99 4.32 -1.44
N SER A 209 14.04 3.42 -1.72
CA SER A 209 12.69 3.76 -2.13
C SER A 209 11.65 2.76 -1.60
N TYR A 210 10.39 3.17 -1.64
CA TYR A 210 9.23 2.33 -1.36
C TYR A 210 8.48 1.92 -2.63
N VAL A 211 9.03 2.21 -3.81
CA VAL A 211 8.51 1.74 -5.10
C VAL A 211 8.78 0.24 -5.23
N PRO A 212 7.74 -0.62 -5.29
CA PRO A 212 7.94 -2.05 -5.37
C PRO A 212 8.32 -2.49 -6.79
N LEU A 213 9.25 -3.43 -6.89
CA LEU A 213 9.74 -4.03 -8.13
C LEU A 213 9.20 -5.44 -8.33
N ALA A 214 9.26 -6.27 -7.29
CA ALA A 214 8.80 -7.65 -7.36
C ALA A 214 8.15 -8.12 -6.06
N ARG A 215 7.31 -9.14 -6.21
CA ARG A 215 6.67 -9.90 -5.15
C ARG A 215 7.04 -11.37 -5.33
N LEU A 216 7.41 -12.01 -4.23
CA LEU A 216 7.85 -13.39 -4.17
C LEU A 216 6.86 -14.18 -3.31
N ASP A 217 6.17 -15.15 -3.90
CA ASP A 217 5.20 -15.99 -3.19
C ASP A 217 5.81 -17.37 -2.98
N ALA A 218 5.97 -17.75 -1.71
CA ALA A 218 6.60 -18.99 -1.29
C ALA A 218 5.76 -19.69 -0.20
N ASP A 219 5.94 -21.00 -0.11
CA ASP A 219 5.48 -21.79 1.03
C ASP A 219 6.59 -21.87 2.09
N GLY A 220 6.34 -21.27 3.24
CA GLY A 220 7.15 -21.38 4.44
C GLY A 220 6.66 -22.48 5.39
N GLU A 221 7.48 -22.79 6.40
CA GLU A 221 7.05 -23.64 7.51
C GLU A 221 5.88 -23.01 8.26
N HIS A 222 4.88 -23.82 8.66
CA HIS A 222 3.70 -23.35 9.36
C HIS A 222 4.06 -22.55 10.61
N ALA A 223 3.76 -21.24 10.61
CA ALA A 223 3.88 -20.38 11.77
C ALA A 223 2.69 -20.59 12.73
N ASP A 224 2.49 -21.81 13.24
CA ASP A 224 1.41 -22.13 14.19
C ASP A 224 1.67 -21.61 15.61
N ALA A 225 2.80 -20.96 15.86
CA ALA A 225 3.12 -20.32 17.12
C ALA A 225 3.32 -18.81 16.91
N GLY A 226 2.27 -18.04 17.19
CA GLY A 226 2.42 -16.61 17.47
C GLY A 226 3.35 -16.40 18.65
N GLY A 227 4.35 -15.54 18.46
CA GLY A 227 5.35 -15.18 19.47
C GLY A 227 6.77 -15.50 19.00
N MET A 228 7.70 -14.56 19.16
CA MET A 228 9.14 -14.74 18.93
C MET A 228 9.60 -16.12 19.44
N GLY A 229 9.87 -17.06 18.53
CA GLY A 229 10.78 -18.16 18.83
C GLY A 229 12.19 -17.57 18.92
N THR A 230 13.02 -17.80 19.94
CA THR A 230 13.09 -18.95 20.84
C THR A 230 13.41 -18.50 22.29
N ARG A 231 12.72 -19.10 23.26
CA ARG A 231 13.30 -19.36 24.60
C ARG A 231 13.92 -20.76 24.49
N ASP A 232 15.18 -20.89 24.91
CA ASP A 232 16.14 -22.00 24.70
C ASP A 232 17.09 -21.62 23.53
N ASP A 233 18.31 -21.12 23.72
CA ASP A 233 19.27 -21.22 24.83
C ASP A 233 19.92 -19.86 25.15
N ALA A 234 19.57 -19.28 26.30
CA ALA A 234 20.43 -18.29 26.96
C ALA A 234 20.82 -18.86 28.32
N GLN A 235 21.70 -19.85 28.30
CA GLN A 235 22.37 -20.27 29.53
C GLN A 235 23.36 -19.15 29.91
N PRO A 236 23.16 -18.45 31.05
CA PRO A 236 24.05 -17.35 31.41
C PRO A 236 25.44 -17.95 31.68
N PRO A 237 26.52 -17.43 31.06
CA PRO A 237 27.85 -17.89 31.41
C PRO A 237 28.12 -17.51 32.87
N ALA A 238 28.54 -18.51 33.65
CA ALA A 238 28.94 -18.36 35.02
C ALA A 238 30.00 -17.26 35.16
N THR A 239 29.80 -16.40 36.16
CA THR A 239 30.74 -15.34 36.53
C THR A 239 32.03 -15.94 37.08
N ASN A 240 33.16 -15.45 36.58
CA ASN A 240 34.37 -15.34 37.39
C ASN A 240 35.16 -14.07 37.00
N PRO A 241 35.75 -13.37 37.97
CA PRO A 241 36.15 -11.97 37.84
C PRO A 241 37.63 -11.85 37.47
N ALA A 242 37.95 -10.99 36.51
CA ALA A 242 39.25 -10.32 36.46
C ALA A 242 39.18 -9.06 35.61
N HIS A 243 39.71 -7.99 36.20
CA HIS A 243 39.96 -6.68 35.62
C HIS A 243 40.63 -6.75 34.23
N ASP A 244 40.15 -5.94 33.29
CA ASP A 244 41.01 -4.95 32.63
C ASP A 244 40.19 -3.85 31.92
N ARG A 245 40.68 -2.62 32.07
CA ARG A 245 40.11 -1.41 31.45
C ARG A 245 40.57 -1.31 29.99
N VAL A 246 39.65 -1.08 29.05
CA VAL A 246 39.95 -0.64 27.67
C VAL A 246 38.93 0.43 27.23
N PRO A 247 39.33 1.48 26.48
CA PRO A 247 38.61 2.75 26.42
C PRO A 247 37.58 2.84 25.28
N SER A 248 36.75 3.89 25.34
CA SER A 248 35.73 4.28 24.37
C SER A 248 36.25 4.39 22.93
N LYS A 249 35.62 3.66 22.00
CA LYS A 249 35.57 3.95 20.56
C LYS A 249 34.22 3.54 19.95
N ALA A 250 33.82 4.30 18.93
CA ALA A 250 32.53 4.25 18.25
C ALA A 250 32.31 2.98 17.40
N ALA A 251 31.01 2.69 17.20
CA ALA A 251 30.33 1.84 16.21
C ALA A 251 31.20 0.81 15.45
N ALA A 252 31.01 -0.47 15.80
CA ALA A 252 31.42 -1.63 15.00
C ALA A 252 30.16 -2.43 14.64
N ASN A 253 29.37 -1.94 13.68
CA ASN A 253 28.24 -2.69 13.10
C ASN A 253 28.64 -3.38 11.78
N ASP A 254 29.69 -2.91 11.09
CA ASP A 254 30.12 -3.43 9.79
C ASP A 254 30.67 -4.86 9.83
N SER A 255 31.23 -5.30 10.97
CA SER A 255 31.86 -6.63 11.06
C SER A 255 30.87 -7.76 11.33
N LEU A 256 29.72 -7.50 11.95
CA LEU A 256 28.71 -8.52 12.22
C LEU A 256 27.89 -8.84 10.97
N GLU A 257 27.58 -7.81 10.18
CA GLU A 257 26.86 -7.93 8.91
C GLU A 257 27.71 -8.65 7.86
N ALA A 258 29.01 -8.34 7.79
CA ALA A 258 29.95 -9.06 6.93
C ALA A 258 30.05 -10.56 7.29
N GLN A 259 30.08 -10.90 8.59
CA GLN A 259 30.09 -12.29 9.04
C GLN A 259 28.78 -13.03 8.74
N TYR A 260 27.64 -12.32 8.79
CA TYR A 260 26.34 -12.87 8.41
C TYR A 260 26.27 -13.21 6.91
N TRP A 261 26.72 -12.30 6.04
CA TRP A 261 26.79 -12.54 4.60
C TRP A 261 27.83 -13.59 4.22
N GLU A 262 28.96 -13.65 4.92
CA GLU A 262 29.99 -14.66 4.70
C GLU A 262 29.49 -16.06 5.09
N ALA A 263 28.75 -16.19 6.20
CA ALA A 263 28.12 -17.45 6.62
C ALA A 263 27.03 -17.93 5.63
N LEU A 264 26.19 -17.03 5.11
CA LEU A 264 25.19 -17.34 4.09
C LEU A 264 25.85 -17.78 2.77
N SER A 265 26.93 -17.09 2.37
CA SER A 265 27.67 -17.40 1.15
C SER A 265 28.44 -18.73 1.23
N ALA A 266 28.99 -19.07 2.41
CA ALA A 266 29.66 -20.33 2.67
C ALA A 266 28.70 -21.53 2.64
N GLN A 267 27.47 -21.36 3.17
CA GLN A 267 26.40 -22.34 3.01
C GLN A 267 25.96 -22.48 1.55
N ALA A 268 25.79 -21.37 0.83
CA ALA A 268 25.45 -21.40 -0.60
C ALA A 268 26.52 -22.12 -1.46
N HIS A 269 27.81 -21.97 -1.13
CA HIS A 269 28.90 -22.63 -1.85
C HIS A 269 28.99 -24.14 -1.57
N GLN A 270 28.60 -24.61 -0.38
CA GLN A 270 28.51 -26.05 -0.10
C GLN A 270 27.35 -26.73 -0.85
N HIS A 271 26.26 -26.00 -1.10
CA HIS A 271 25.14 -26.50 -1.91
C HIS A 271 25.40 -26.43 -3.42
N TRP A 272 26.32 -25.57 -3.87
CA TRP A 272 26.61 -25.38 -5.30
C TRP A 272 27.65 -26.36 -5.88
N SER A 273 28.48 -27.02 -5.07
CA SER A 273 29.53 -27.93 -5.57
C SER A 273 29.09 -29.39 -5.76
N ALA A 274 27.80 -29.72 -5.59
CA ALA A 274 27.26 -31.06 -5.85
C ALA A 274 26.47 -31.17 -7.18
N ALA A 275 26.45 -30.13 -8.01
CA ALA A 275 25.89 -30.20 -9.36
C ALA A 275 26.95 -30.66 -10.38
N GLY A 276 27.47 -31.87 -10.15
CA GLY A 276 28.17 -32.65 -11.17
C GLY A 276 27.15 -33.27 -12.12
N THR A 277 27.47 -33.21 -13.40
CA THR A 277 26.69 -33.68 -14.56
C THR A 277 26.06 -35.07 -14.41
N ASP A 278 24.85 -35.19 -14.98
CA ASP A 278 24.05 -36.39 -15.25
C ASP A 278 23.04 -36.80 -14.16
N GLY A 279 21.80 -36.29 -14.31
CA GLY A 279 20.62 -36.75 -13.59
C GLY A 279 19.50 -35.71 -13.63
N GLN A 280 18.28 -36.13 -13.94
CA GLN A 280 17.06 -35.31 -13.89
C GLN A 280 16.90 -34.66 -12.50
N SER A 281 17.42 -33.44 -12.32
CA SER A 281 17.15 -32.61 -11.17
C SER A 281 15.97 -31.71 -11.51
N THR A 282 14.76 -32.13 -11.12
CA THR A 282 13.67 -31.19 -10.91
C THR A 282 14.07 -30.32 -9.71
N SER A 283 14.81 -29.23 -9.97
CA SER A 283 15.05 -28.21 -8.95
C SER A 283 13.69 -27.78 -8.41
N ALA A 284 13.41 -28.06 -7.15
CA ALA A 284 12.17 -27.64 -6.52
C ALA A 284 12.05 -26.13 -6.67
N LYS A 285 10.90 -25.66 -7.18
CA LYS A 285 10.62 -24.25 -7.34
C LYS A 285 10.52 -23.62 -5.95
N LEU A 286 11.42 -22.67 -5.64
CA LEU A 286 11.49 -22.05 -4.31
C LEU A 286 10.37 -21.03 -4.08
N CYS A 287 9.98 -20.29 -5.12
CA CYS A 287 8.89 -19.31 -5.06
C CYS A 287 8.36 -19.00 -6.47
N ASN A 288 7.16 -18.42 -6.52
CA ASN A 288 6.63 -17.71 -7.69
C ASN A 288 7.10 -16.25 -7.66
N VAL A 289 7.48 -15.70 -8.81
CA VAL A 289 7.93 -14.30 -8.91
C VAL A 289 6.94 -13.50 -9.75
N TYR A 290 6.47 -12.40 -9.18
CA TYR A 290 5.58 -11.44 -9.84
C TYR A 290 6.21 -10.05 -9.87
N TYR A 291 6.11 -9.36 -11.00
CA TYR A 291 6.72 -8.04 -11.21
C TYR A 291 5.67 -6.95 -11.15
N PHE A 292 5.94 -5.91 -10.37
CA PHE A 292 5.05 -4.76 -10.24
C PHE A 292 5.15 -3.83 -11.43
N HIS A 293 4.00 -3.34 -11.87
CA HIS A 293 3.89 -2.21 -12.80
C HIS A 293 3.16 -1.08 -12.07
N THR A 294 3.88 -0.03 -11.75
CA THR A 294 3.38 1.08 -10.94
C THR A 294 2.94 2.27 -11.80
N ASP A 295 2.29 3.25 -11.19
CA ASP A 295 2.17 4.59 -11.76
C ASP A 295 3.42 5.44 -11.48
N GLN A 296 3.36 6.75 -11.80
CA GLN A 296 4.47 7.69 -11.63
C GLN A 296 4.87 7.96 -10.18
N VAL A 297 4.01 7.64 -9.20
CA VAL A 297 4.32 7.79 -7.77
C VAL A 297 4.58 6.44 -7.11
N GLY A 298 4.79 5.38 -7.89
CA GLY A 298 5.12 4.05 -7.34
C GLY A 298 3.91 3.25 -6.87
N MET A 299 2.68 3.70 -7.14
CA MET A 299 1.49 2.96 -6.72
C MET A 299 1.28 1.74 -7.63
N PRO A 300 1.21 0.50 -7.10
CA PRO A 300 0.94 -0.70 -7.88
C PRO A 300 -0.35 -0.60 -8.67
N GLN A 301 -0.32 -1.01 -9.95
CA GLN A 301 -1.51 -1.07 -10.79
C GLN A 301 -1.66 -2.39 -11.52
N GLU A 302 -0.54 -3.08 -11.81
CA GLU A 302 -0.55 -4.42 -12.35
C GLU A 302 0.57 -5.28 -11.73
N LEU A 303 0.39 -6.60 -11.78
CA LEU A 303 1.44 -7.59 -11.58
C LEU A 303 1.55 -8.46 -12.83
N SER A 304 2.77 -8.83 -13.23
CA SER A 304 3.00 -9.85 -14.26
C SER A 304 3.83 -11.03 -13.74
N ASN A 305 3.58 -12.23 -14.22
CA ASN A 305 4.42 -13.40 -13.95
C ASN A 305 5.72 -13.39 -14.78
N ALA A 306 6.57 -14.40 -14.58
CA ALA A 306 7.84 -14.57 -15.29
C ALA A 306 7.70 -14.74 -16.81
N GLN A 307 6.52 -15.12 -17.30
CA GLN A 307 6.21 -15.25 -18.73
C GLN A 307 5.73 -13.93 -19.34
N GLY A 308 5.70 -12.84 -18.57
CA GLY A 308 5.24 -11.52 -19.02
C GLY A 308 3.71 -11.42 -19.17
N GLN A 309 2.95 -12.29 -18.51
CA GLN A 309 1.50 -12.24 -18.51
C GLN A 309 1.03 -11.48 -17.28
N LEU A 310 0.08 -10.56 -17.44
CA LEU A 310 -0.58 -9.90 -16.33
C LEU A 310 -1.34 -10.96 -15.52
N VAL A 311 -1.18 -10.95 -14.20
CA VAL A 311 -1.88 -11.86 -13.27
C VAL A 311 -2.81 -11.13 -12.32
N TRP A 312 -2.55 -9.84 -12.10
CA TRP A 312 -3.37 -8.97 -11.28
C TRP A 312 -3.41 -7.56 -11.86
N GLN A 313 -4.56 -6.90 -11.75
CA GLN A 313 -4.75 -5.51 -12.15
C GLN A 313 -5.64 -4.79 -11.13
N ALA A 314 -5.40 -3.49 -10.94
CA ALA A 314 -6.24 -2.65 -10.11
C ALA A 314 -6.46 -1.26 -10.71
N SER A 315 -7.58 -0.65 -10.33
CA SER A 315 -7.84 0.75 -10.57
C SER A 315 -8.33 1.44 -9.31
N TYR A 316 -8.06 2.75 -9.26
CA TYR A 316 -8.18 3.52 -8.04
C TYR A 316 -8.78 4.90 -8.32
N LYS A 317 -9.40 5.44 -7.28
CA LYS A 317 -9.69 6.87 -7.17
C LYS A 317 -8.40 7.67 -6.98
N THR A 318 -8.49 8.98 -7.16
CA THR A 318 -7.34 9.90 -7.07
C THR A 318 -6.59 9.80 -5.75
N TRP A 319 -7.31 9.61 -4.64
CA TRP A 319 -6.76 9.53 -3.28
C TRP A 319 -6.50 8.09 -2.81
N GLY A 320 -6.37 7.14 -3.73
CA GLY A 320 -5.91 5.77 -3.44
C GLY A 320 -7.01 4.77 -3.09
N ALA A 321 -8.28 5.19 -3.03
CA ALA A 321 -9.38 4.25 -2.75
C ALA A 321 -9.56 3.28 -3.93
N THR A 322 -9.51 1.98 -3.66
CA THR A 322 -9.72 0.93 -4.65
C THR A 322 -11.11 1.06 -5.29
N VAL A 323 -11.15 1.02 -6.62
CA VAL A 323 -12.40 0.86 -7.40
C VAL A 323 -12.61 -0.58 -7.80
N SER A 324 -11.55 -1.23 -8.28
CA SER A 324 -11.58 -2.59 -8.79
C SER A 324 -10.21 -3.23 -8.67
N GLU A 325 -10.22 -4.53 -8.39
CA GLU A 325 -9.04 -5.39 -8.37
C GLU A 325 -9.46 -6.71 -9.01
N GLU A 326 -8.63 -7.26 -9.89
CA GLU A 326 -8.94 -8.49 -10.62
C GLU A 326 -7.67 -9.34 -10.69
N TRP A 327 -7.80 -10.62 -10.32
CA TRP A 327 -6.79 -11.65 -10.52
C TRP A 327 -7.20 -12.53 -11.71
N GLU A 328 -6.65 -12.25 -12.88
CA GLU A 328 -6.87 -13.03 -14.11
C GLU A 328 -5.60 -12.99 -14.96
N ILE A 329 -5.24 -14.12 -15.58
CA ILE A 329 -4.11 -14.18 -16.50
C ILE A 329 -4.49 -13.57 -17.86
N LYS A 330 -3.81 -12.48 -18.22
CA LYS A 330 -3.98 -11.77 -19.50
C LYS A 330 -2.61 -11.49 -20.14
N ALA A 331 -2.58 -11.41 -21.47
CA ALA A 331 -1.45 -10.83 -22.18
C ALA A 331 -1.31 -9.33 -21.83
N LEU A 332 -0.16 -8.72 -22.11
CA LEU A 332 0.09 -7.30 -21.81
C LEU A 332 -0.87 -6.35 -22.55
N GLU A 333 -1.50 -6.82 -23.63
CA GLU A 333 -2.52 -6.13 -24.40
C GLU A 333 -3.95 -6.31 -23.82
N GLY A 334 -4.08 -7.04 -22.71
CA GLY A 334 -5.35 -7.31 -22.02
C GLY A 334 -6.16 -8.47 -22.60
N GLN A 335 -5.61 -9.22 -23.56
CA GLN A 335 -6.28 -10.39 -24.14
C GLN A 335 -6.14 -11.62 -23.22
N ARG A 336 -7.11 -12.53 -23.27
CA ARG A 336 -7.03 -13.79 -22.51
C ARG A 336 -5.91 -14.67 -23.05
N VAL A 337 -5.15 -15.27 -22.14
CA VAL A 337 -4.14 -16.28 -22.47
C VAL A 337 -4.80 -17.66 -22.49
N HIS A 338 -4.49 -18.45 -23.52
CA HIS A 338 -4.99 -19.83 -23.63
C HIS A 338 -4.47 -20.67 -22.45
N ALA A 339 -5.32 -21.56 -21.91
CA ALA A 339 -5.04 -22.27 -20.65
C ALA A 339 -3.72 -23.07 -20.64
N LEU A 340 -3.33 -23.64 -21.79
CA LEU A 340 -2.07 -24.39 -21.93
C LEU A 340 -0.81 -23.51 -21.93
N ASP A 341 -0.97 -22.20 -22.13
CA ASP A 341 0.13 -21.24 -22.21
C ASP A 341 0.21 -20.36 -20.96
N GLN A 342 -0.66 -20.59 -19.97
CA GLN A 342 -0.67 -19.82 -18.72
C GLN A 342 0.56 -20.14 -17.87
N GLY A 343 1.22 -19.09 -17.42
CA GLY A 343 2.33 -19.16 -16.49
C GLY A 343 1.89 -19.17 -15.04
N ASP A 344 2.82 -18.77 -14.17
CA ASP A 344 2.61 -18.80 -12.72
C ASP A 344 1.45 -17.92 -12.28
N PHE A 345 0.68 -18.40 -11.30
CA PHE A 345 -0.48 -17.73 -10.74
C PHE A 345 -0.71 -18.24 -9.31
N PRO A 346 -1.06 -17.37 -8.33
CA PRO A 346 -1.26 -17.82 -6.96
C PRO A 346 -2.45 -18.77 -6.87
N GLU A 347 -2.21 -19.98 -6.38
CA GLU A 347 -3.23 -21.03 -6.30
C GLU A 347 -4.23 -20.73 -5.18
N ASP A 348 -3.70 -20.31 -4.02
CA ASP A 348 -4.49 -20.05 -2.84
C ASP A 348 -5.21 -18.70 -2.88
N GLU A 349 -6.48 -18.68 -2.47
CA GLU A 349 -7.25 -17.44 -2.32
C GLU A 349 -6.63 -16.47 -1.33
N ALA A 350 -5.94 -17.00 -0.31
CA ALA A 350 -5.24 -16.19 0.69
C ALA A 350 -4.09 -15.38 0.07
N GLU A 351 -3.42 -15.94 -0.93
CA GLU A 351 -2.31 -15.30 -1.65
C GLU A 351 -2.82 -14.31 -2.70
N ARG A 352 -4.08 -14.43 -3.15
CA ARG A 352 -4.72 -13.50 -4.10
C ARG A 352 -5.13 -12.17 -3.45
N GLN A 353 -4.22 -11.56 -2.72
CA GLN A 353 -4.35 -10.24 -2.13
C GLN A 353 -3.09 -9.43 -2.41
N GLN A 354 -3.23 -8.31 -3.13
CA GLN A 354 -2.18 -7.31 -3.23
C GLN A 354 -2.55 -6.09 -2.39
N ASN A 355 -1.79 -5.86 -1.31
CA ASN A 355 -2.11 -4.89 -0.27
C ASN A 355 -1.23 -3.62 -0.31
N LEU A 356 -0.11 -3.57 -1.03
CA LEU A 356 0.66 -2.34 -1.22
C LEU A 356 -0.16 -1.26 -1.96
N ARG A 357 -0.08 -0.01 -1.49
CA ARG A 357 -0.85 1.14 -2.03
C ARG A 357 0.11 2.26 -2.45
N PHE A 358 -0.11 3.51 -2.04
CA PHE A 358 0.93 4.53 -2.22
C PHE A 358 2.23 4.08 -1.56
N GLN A 359 3.35 4.70 -1.92
CA GLN A 359 4.65 4.39 -1.31
C GLN A 359 4.56 4.35 0.22
N GLY A 360 5.05 3.28 0.83
CA GLY A 360 4.99 3.03 2.28
C GLY A 360 3.68 2.42 2.79
N GLN A 361 2.61 2.44 2.00
CA GLN A 361 1.27 2.06 2.46
C GLN A 361 0.92 0.59 2.26
N TYR A 362 0.27 0.00 3.26
CA TYR A 362 -0.32 -1.34 3.23
C TYR A 362 -1.83 -1.27 3.53
N LEU A 363 -2.68 -1.77 2.64
CA LEU A 363 -4.14 -1.85 2.84
C LEU A 363 -4.49 -2.98 3.82
N ASP A 364 -5.09 -2.59 4.94
CA ASP A 364 -5.80 -3.52 5.82
C ASP A 364 -7.23 -3.72 5.31
N ARG A 365 -7.47 -4.82 4.60
CA ARG A 365 -8.79 -5.12 4.01
C ARG A 365 -9.90 -5.22 5.05
N GLU A 366 -9.57 -5.58 6.28
CA GLU A 366 -10.51 -5.75 7.39
C GLU A 366 -11.06 -4.40 7.90
N THR A 367 -10.26 -3.33 7.78
CA THR A 367 -10.59 -1.99 8.27
C THR A 367 -10.88 -1.01 7.13
N GLY A 368 -10.30 -1.24 5.94
CA GLY A 368 -10.32 -0.30 4.82
C GLY A 368 -9.32 0.85 4.96
N LEU A 369 -8.51 0.87 6.03
CA LEU A 369 -7.45 1.86 6.22
C LEU A 369 -6.15 1.38 5.57
N HIS A 370 -5.34 2.31 5.14
CA HIS A 370 -3.98 2.04 4.69
C HIS A 370 -3.03 2.33 5.86
N TYR A 371 -2.37 1.32 6.38
CA TYR A 371 -1.29 1.46 7.34
C TYR A 371 -0.08 2.11 6.65
N ASN A 372 0.42 3.21 7.21
CA ASN A 372 1.56 3.97 6.71
C ASN A 372 2.54 4.19 7.87
N THR A 373 3.19 3.11 8.28
CA THR A 373 4.16 3.06 9.38
C THR A 373 3.61 3.58 10.72
N PHE A 374 3.64 4.89 10.96
CA PHE A 374 3.21 5.50 12.22
C PHE A 374 1.75 5.91 12.22
N ARG A 375 1.11 5.93 11.05
CA ARG A 375 -0.25 6.45 10.89
C ARG A 375 -1.12 5.54 10.06
N TYR A 376 -2.41 5.81 10.12
CA TYR A 376 -3.43 5.12 9.35
C TYR A 376 -4.14 6.10 8.43
N TYR A 377 -4.11 5.85 7.13
CA TYR A 377 -4.65 6.69 6.09
C TYR A 377 -6.03 6.18 5.64
N ASP A 378 -6.99 7.11 5.53
CA ASP A 378 -8.32 6.84 5.01
C ASP A 378 -8.46 7.42 3.60
N ALA A 379 -8.40 6.53 2.61
CA ALA A 379 -8.43 6.89 1.20
C ALA A 379 -9.76 7.50 0.73
N ASP A 380 -10.85 7.34 1.50
CA ASP A 380 -12.13 7.97 1.19
C ASP A 380 -12.06 9.49 1.33
N ILE A 381 -11.25 9.98 2.28
CA ILE A 381 -11.17 11.39 2.68
C ILE A 381 -9.78 11.99 2.47
N GLY A 382 -8.84 11.22 1.94
CA GLY A 382 -7.51 11.70 1.55
C GLY A 382 -6.64 12.15 2.72
N ARG A 383 -6.80 11.55 3.91
CA ARG A 383 -6.15 12.02 5.14
C ARG A 383 -5.89 10.91 6.16
N PHE A 384 -4.95 11.16 7.07
CA PHE A 384 -4.73 10.31 8.24
C PHE A 384 -5.86 10.43 9.26
N VAL A 385 -6.09 9.32 9.97
CA VAL A 385 -7.14 9.21 11.01
C VAL A 385 -6.61 9.51 12.42
N CYS A 386 -5.33 9.82 12.55
CA CYS A 386 -4.67 10.28 13.76
C CYS A 386 -3.73 11.46 13.42
N PRO A 387 -3.36 12.29 14.41
CA PRO A 387 -2.43 13.39 14.20
C PRO A 387 -1.03 12.91 13.85
N ASP A 388 -0.29 13.75 13.14
CA ASP A 388 1.14 13.59 12.90
C ASP A 388 1.95 13.48 14.21
N PRO A 389 2.72 12.38 14.42
CA PRO A 389 3.59 12.21 15.59
C PRO A 389 4.65 13.32 15.75
N ILE A 390 5.13 13.92 14.66
CA ILE A 390 6.08 15.05 14.72
C ILE A 390 5.37 16.40 14.88
N GLY A 391 4.04 16.38 15.00
CA GLY A 391 3.21 17.54 15.32
C GLY A 391 3.31 18.64 14.27
N LEU A 392 3.47 19.88 14.72
CA LEU A 392 3.48 21.05 13.83
C LEU A 392 4.70 21.12 12.90
N LEU A 393 5.72 20.27 13.11
CA LEU A 393 6.82 20.13 12.16
C LEU A 393 6.37 19.49 10.83
N GLY A 394 5.35 18.61 10.87
CA GLY A 394 4.70 18.04 9.68
C GLY A 394 3.71 18.99 9.01
N GLY A 395 3.39 20.11 9.67
CA GLY A 395 2.54 21.17 9.15
C GLY A 395 1.35 21.50 10.05
N ILE A 396 0.55 22.49 9.63
CA ILE A 396 -0.59 22.98 10.42
C ILE A 396 -1.81 22.04 10.34
N ASN A 397 -1.91 21.22 9.29
CA ASN A 397 -2.95 20.21 9.16
C ASN A 397 -2.38 18.83 9.53
N LEU A 398 -2.50 18.49 10.81
CA LEU A 398 -1.93 17.26 11.39
C LEU A 398 -2.49 15.95 10.81
N GLY A 399 -3.56 16.00 10.02
CA GLY A 399 -4.08 14.82 9.33
C GLY A 399 -3.78 14.79 7.84
N SER A 400 -3.13 15.81 7.27
CA SER A 400 -2.89 15.85 5.83
C SER A 400 -1.92 14.75 5.40
N TYR A 401 -2.19 14.12 4.24
CA TYR A 401 -1.25 13.22 3.59
C TYR A 401 -0.29 13.98 2.69
N SER A 402 -0.84 14.66 1.67
CA SER A 402 -0.08 15.56 0.83
C SER A 402 -1.02 16.56 0.14
N PRO A 403 -0.53 17.69 -0.40
CA PRO A 403 -1.36 18.61 -1.18
C PRO A 403 -1.93 17.99 -2.46
N ASN A 404 -1.21 17.02 -3.05
CA ASN A 404 -1.56 16.34 -4.29
C ASN A 404 -0.96 14.92 -4.33
N PRO A 405 -1.77 13.85 -4.24
CA PRO A 405 -1.28 12.47 -4.16
C PRO A 405 -0.76 11.94 -5.49
N ILE A 406 -0.93 12.69 -6.59
CA ILE A 406 -0.53 12.29 -7.94
C ILE A 406 0.93 12.70 -8.25
N SER A 407 1.48 13.65 -7.50
CA SER A 407 2.85 14.14 -7.70
C SER A 407 3.67 14.24 -6.41
N TRP A 408 3.02 14.07 -5.25
CA TRP A 408 3.64 14.20 -3.94
C TRP A 408 3.40 12.95 -3.11
N ILE A 409 4.45 12.52 -2.41
CA ILE A 409 4.41 11.52 -1.36
C ILE A 409 4.63 12.20 -0.01
N ASP A 410 4.16 11.61 1.08
CA ASP A 410 4.50 12.06 2.42
C ASP A 410 5.97 11.66 2.72
N PRO A 411 6.89 12.60 2.98
CA PRO A 411 8.30 12.28 3.19
C PRO A 411 8.62 11.79 4.62
N TRP A 412 7.66 11.81 5.55
CA TRP A 412 7.90 11.53 6.97
C TRP A 412 7.26 10.22 7.47
N ASP A 413 6.77 9.37 6.55
CA ASP A 413 6.21 8.05 6.85
C ASP A 413 7.07 6.87 6.34
#